data_AF-A0A9E8RY67-F1
#
_entry.id   AF-A0A9E8RY67-F1
#
_cell.length_a   1.000
_cell.length_b   1.000
_cell.length_c   1.000
_cell.angle_alpha   90.00
_cell.angle_beta   90.00
_cell.angle_gamma   90.00
#
_symmetry.space_group_name_H-M   'P 1'
#
loop_
_entity.id
_entity.type
_entity.pdbx_description
1 polymer ?
#
loop_
_entity_poly.entity_id
_entity_poly.type
_entity_poly.pdbx_seq_one_letter_code
_entity_poly.pdbx_strand_id
1 'polypeptide(L)' 'MSKRLVAKHLSDREYEIFLKVHSKHSRIMGLEERKNYTLSHVVKVEWNLKERCLNVYYKNGEWFHYCPNGE' A
#
# COMPACT_ATOMS: atom_id res chain seq x y z
N MET A 1 -5.71 7.63 14.58
CA MET A 1 -6.37 6.96 13.43
C MET A 1 -6.32 5.46 13.68
N SER A 2 -7.42 4.73 13.53
CA SER A 2 -7.38 3.26 13.64
C SER A 2 -6.79 2.66 12.36
N LYS A 3 -5.78 1.79 12.49
CA LYS A 3 -5.21 1.07 11.34
C LYS A 3 -6.25 0.13 10.74
N ARG A 4 -6.18 -0.06 9.42
CA ARG A 4 -6.99 -1.09 8.72
C ARG A 4 -6.55 -2.48 9.17
N LEU A 5 -7.47 -3.44 9.23
CA LEU A 5 -7.18 -4.81 9.69
C LEU A 5 -5.99 -5.44 8.95
N VAL A 6 -5.94 -5.29 7.61
CA VAL A 6 -4.86 -5.82 6.74
C VAL A 6 -3.48 -5.20 7.01
N ALA A 7 -3.44 -4.07 7.72
CA ALA A 7 -2.22 -3.31 8.02
C ALA A 7 -2.05 -3.07 9.54
N LYS A 8 -2.85 -3.75 10.39
CA LYS A 8 -2.84 -3.53 11.85
C LYS A 8 -1.53 -3.93 12.50
N HIS A 9 -0.84 -4.90 11.90
CA HIS A 9 0.45 -5.43 12.35
C HIS A 9 1.63 -4.51 12.02
N LEU A 10 1.46 -3.52 11.13
CA LEU A 10 2.52 -2.57 10.79
C LEU A 10 2.82 -1.67 11.97
N SER A 11 4.08 -1.28 12.13
CA SER A 11 4.46 -0.14 12.98
C SER A 11 3.81 1.15 12.48
N ASP A 12 3.85 2.21 13.29
CA ASP A 12 3.29 3.50 12.88
C ASP A 12 4.02 4.07 11.66
N ARG A 13 5.35 3.94 11.63
CA ARG A 13 6.18 4.37 10.49
C ARG A 13 5.87 3.62 9.20
N GLU A 14 5.74 2.29 9.27
CA GLU A 14 5.35 1.49 8.10
C GLU A 14 3.93 1.83 7.65
N TYR A 15 3.01 2.06 8.58
CA TYR A 15 1.66 2.48 8.25
C TYR A 15 1.61 3.87 7.58
N GLU A 16 2.46 4.80 7.99
CA GLU A 16 2.63 6.09 7.32
C GLU A 16 3.17 5.94 5.90
N ILE A 17 4.18 5.08 5.69
CA ILE A 17 4.68 4.76 4.35
C ILE A 17 3.54 4.20 3.50
N PHE A 18 2.79 3.23 4.03
CA PHE A 18 1.66 2.63 3.34
C PHE A 18 0.67 3.70 2.83
N LEU A 19 0.22 4.61 3.70
CA LEU A 19 -0.74 5.65 3.33
C LEU A 19 -0.15 6.68 2.37
N LYS A 20 1.09 7.11 2.59
CA LYS A 20 1.76 8.13 1.78
C LYS A 20 1.97 7.65 0.35
N VAL A 21 2.52 6.45 0.17
CA VAL A 21 2.79 5.90 -1.17
C VAL A 21 1.50 5.51 -1.85
N HIS A 22 0.51 4.96 -1.13
CA HIS A 22 -0.82 4.71 -1.67
C HIS A 22 -1.44 5.98 -2.27
N SER A 23 -1.39 7.10 -1.53
CA SER A 23 -1.92 8.37 -2.02
C SER A 23 -1.19 8.87 -3.26
N LYS A 24 0.13 8.67 -3.38
CA LYS A 24 0.91 9.07 -4.56
C LYS A 24 0.58 8.17 -5.75
N HIS A 25 0.61 6.86 -5.54
CA HIS A 25 0.26 5.84 -6.52
C HIS A 25 -1.14 6.07 -7.10
N SER A 26 -2.12 6.34 -6.23
CA SER A 26 -3.47 6.65 -6.66
C SER A 26 -3.52 7.91 -7.54
N ARG A 27 -2.76 8.97 -7.25
CA ARG A 27 -2.80 10.24 -8.01
C ARG A 27 -2.31 10.10 -9.45
N ILE A 28 -1.33 9.24 -9.69
CA ILE A 28 -0.75 9.04 -11.02
C ILE A 28 -1.55 8.05 -11.89
N MET A 29 -2.39 7.22 -11.28
CA MET A 29 -3.29 6.31 -11.99
C MET A 29 -4.48 7.04 -12.61
N GLY A 30 -4.88 6.57 -13.80
CA GLY A 30 -6.11 6.99 -14.47
C GLY A 30 -7.36 6.68 -13.64
N LEU A 31 -8.46 7.38 -13.91
CA LEU A 31 -9.69 7.28 -13.10
C LEU A 31 -10.27 5.86 -13.05
N GLU A 32 -10.31 5.17 -14.18
CA GLU A 32 -10.86 3.80 -14.26
C GLU A 32 -9.93 2.79 -13.58
N GLU A 33 -8.63 2.88 -13.85
CA GLU A 33 -7.61 2.02 -13.27
C GLU A 33 -7.58 2.12 -11.74
N ARG A 34 -7.61 3.34 -11.20
CA ARG A 34 -7.59 3.62 -9.76
C ARG A 34 -8.68 2.90 -8.96
N LYS A 35 -9.83 2.58 -9.59
CA LYS A 35 -10.92 1.84 -8.91
C LYS A 35 -10.46 0.47 -8.43
N ASN A 36 -9.49 -0.15 -9.12
CA ASN A 36 -8.95 -1.45 -8.73
C ASN A 36 -7.97 -1.38 -7.55
N TYR A 37 -7.38 -0.21 -7.27
CA TYR A 37 -6.30 -0.05 -6.29
C TYR A 37 -6.68 0.78 -5.07
N THR A 38 -7.96 0.85 -4.73
CA THR A 38 -8.42 1.49 -3.49
C THR A 38 -7.94 0.73 -2.25
N LEU A 39 -7.88 1.41 -1.09
CA LEU A 39 -7.49 0.76 0.18
C LEU A 39 -8.43 -0.37 0.61
N SER A 40 -9.66 -0.46 0.09
CA SER A 40 -10.59 -1.58 0.33
C SER A 40 -10.29 -2.81 -0.53
N HIS A 41 -9.46 -2.66 -1.57
CA HIS A 41 -8.99 -3.76 -2.41
C HIS A 41 -7.65 -4.33 -1.96
N VAL A 42 -6.99 -3.72 -0.97
CA VAL A 42 -5.78 -4.30 -0.36
C VAL A 42 -6.17 -5.51 0.48
N VAL A 43 -5.58 -6.66 0.17
CA VAL A 43 -5.83 -7.94 0.85
C VAL A 43 -4.70 -8.35 1.79
N LYS A 44 -3.48 -7.87 1.53
CA LYS A 44 -2.30 -8.16 2.33
C LYS A 44 -1.30 -7.01 2.20
N VAL A 45 -0.65 -6.70 3.31
CA VAL A 45 0.52 -5.83 3.34
C VAL A 45 1.59 -6.58 4.13
N GLU A 46 2.82 -6.59 3.65
CA GLU A 46 3.96 -7.16 4.38
C GLU A 46 5.19 -6.29 4.21
N TRP A 47 6.04 -6.26 5.24
CA TRP A 47 7.33 -5.58 5.15
C TRP A 47 8.37 -6.50 4.51
N ASN A 48 8.93 -6.07 3.38
CA ASN A 48 10.05 -6.72 2.74
C ASN A 48 11.36 -6.19 3.37
N LEU A 49 11.96 -6.97 4.27
CA LEU A 49 13.19 -6.60 4.97
C LEU A 49 14.38 -6.38 4.04
N LYS A 50 14.45 -7.12 2.92
CA LYS A 50 15.56 -7.07 1.97
C LYS A 50 15.57 -5.74 1.23
N GLU A 51 14.40 -5.29 0.80
CA GLU A 51 14.23 -4.07 0.00
C GLU A 51 13.87 -2.84 0.85
N ARG A 52 13.50 -3.05 2.11
CA ARG A 52 13.03 -2.01 3.03
C ARG A 52 11.81 -1.26 2.49
N CYS A 53 10.91 -2.00 1.87
CA CYS A 53 9.65 -1.52 1.31
C CYS A 53 8.48 -2.40 1.77
N LEU A 54 7.26 -1.94 1.56
CA LEU A 54 6.08 -2.77 1.75
C LEU A 54 5.68 -3.43 0.44
N ASN A 55 5.36 -4.72 0.48
CA ASN A 55 4.63 -5.37 -0.61
C ASN A 55 3.13 -5.21 -0.31
N VAL A 56 2.41 -4.56 -1.23
CA VAL A 56 0.96 -4.30 -1.09
C VAL A 56 0.20 -5.09 -2.14
N TYR A 57 -0.57 -6.08 -1.70
CA TYR A 57 -1.32 -6.99 -2.57
C TYR A 57 -2.78 -6.58 -2.70
N TYR A 58 -3.32 -6.67 -3.91
CA TYR A 58 -4.67 -6.29 -4.26
C TYR A 58 -5.55 -7.47 -4.67
N LYS A 59 -6.87 -7.30 -4.56
CA LYS A 59 -7.87 -8.32 -4.95
C LYS A 59 -7.80 -8.74 -6.42
N ASN A 60 -7.29 -7.89 -7.30
CA ASN A 60 -7.13 -8.18 -8.73
C ASN A 60 -5.93 -9.10 -9.02
N GLY A 61 -5.19 -9.54 -8.00
CA GLY A 61 -4.02 -10.41 -8.13
C GLY A 61 -2.70 -9.66 -8.30
N GLU A 62 -2.75 -8.34 -8.47
CA GLU A 62 -1.55 -7.52 -8.59
C GLU A 62 -1.02 -7.05 -7.24
N TRP A 63 0.22 -6.60 -7.26
CA TRP A 63 0.87 -6.05 -6.07
C TRP A 63 1.91 -4.99 -6.46
N PHE A 64 2.21 -4.11 -5.51
CA PHE A 64 3.14 -3.00 -5.70
C PHE A 64 4.12 -2.91 -4.53
N HIS A 65 5.30 -2.39 -4.82
CA HIS A 65 6.28 -1.99 -3.80
C HIS A 65 6.01 -0.57 -3.35
N TYR A 66 5.83 -0.37 -2.04
CA TYR A 66 5.75 0.96 -1.43
C TYR A 66 6.98 1.22 -0.60
N CYS A 67 7.90 2.00 -1.15
CA CYS A 67 9.19 2.31 -0.54
C CYS A 67 9.16 3.66 0.22
N PRO A 68 10.02 3.87 1.23
CA PRO A 68 10.06 5.12 2.01
C PRO A 68 10.32 6.39 1.19
N ASN A 69 11.03 6.26 0.07
CA ASN A 69 11.27 7.33 -0.91
C ASN A 69 10.02 7.65 -1.77
N GLY A 70 8.96 6.86 -1.66
CA GLY A 70 7.74 7.00 -2.44
C GLY A 70 7.83 6.46 -3.85
N GLU A 71 8.79 5.58 -4.12
CA GLU A 71 8.77 4.64 -5.25
C GLU A 71 7.84 3.48 -4.98
#